data_AF-A0A7C3JA34-F1
#
_entry.id   AF-A0A7C3JA34-F1
#
_cell.length_a   1.000
_cell.length_b   1.000
_cell.length_c   1.000
_cell.angle_alpha   90.00
_cell.angle_beta   90.00
_cell.angle_gamma   90.00
#
_symmetry.space_group_name_H-M   'P 1'
#
loop_
_entity.id
_entity.type
_entity.pdbx_description
1 polymer ?
#
loop_
_entity_poly.entity_id
_entity_poly.type
_entity_poly.pdbx_seq_one_letter_code
_entity_poly.pdbx_strand_id
1 'polypeptide(L)'
;MKVNPGIFKAYDIRGIYPDDLNEEVGYAIGQAFVTFLQVNEVIVGRDMRLSSPQMFDAVSRGLMDQGADVISIGMVSTDQYYYACATLDKAGIMVTASHNPAQYSGFKMVKKMPQLLSGDQGIQDLRRIVENDAYAKPSRKGQMTEKDLSEEFVQMVLSLIDTGALASLKVIAD
;
A
#
# COMPACT_ATOMS: atom_id res chain seq x y z
N MET A 1 13.07 -15.61 5.50
CA MET A 1 14.30 -14.81 5.21
C MET A 1 14.67 -13.97 6.44
N LYS A 2 15.93 -13.54 6.61
CA LYS A 2 16.31 -12.64 7.72
C LYS A 2 16.01 -11.19 7.35
N VAL A 3 15.01 -10.61 8.00
CA VAL A 3 14.64 -9.19 7.86
C VAL A 3 14.95 -8.41 9.13
N ASN A 4 15.25 -7.11 9.01
CA ASN A 4 15.36 -6.25 10.18
C ASN A 4 13.97 -6.13 10.84
N PRO A 5 13.73 -6.69 12.03
CA PRO A 5 12.41 -6.66 12.66
C PRO A 5 11.95 -5.24 12.98
N GLY A 6 12.91 -4.30 13.11
CA GLY A 6 12.66 -2.91 13.36
C GLY A 6 11.90 -2.20 12.25
N ILE A 7 11.80 -2.75 11.02
CA ILE A 7 11.02 -2.12 9.95
C ILE A 7 9.51 -2.28 10.14
N PHE A 8 9.06 -3.27 10.90
CA PHE A 8 7.66 -3.55 11.19
C PHE A 8 7.21 -2.70 12.39
N LYS A 9 6.70 -1.50 12.11
CA LYS A 9 6.30 -0.52 13.13
C LYS A 9 4.90 -0.83 13.68
N ALA A 10 4.41 0.03 14.57
CA ALA A 10 3.09 -0.12 15.17
C ALA A 10 1.92 0.05 14.19
N TYR A 11 2.08 0.77 13.07
CA TYR A 11 0.96 1.08 12.17
C TYR A 11 1.28 0.92 10.68
N ASP A 12 2.54 0.66 10.35
CA ASP A 12 3.03 0.55 8.98
C ASP A 12 4.39 -0.16 8.95
N ILE A 13 4.93 -0.36 7.74
CA ILE A 13 6.31 -0.80 7.54
C ILE A 13 7.15 0.39 7.08
N ARG A 14 8.31 0.59 7.70
CA ARG A 14 9.25 1.69 7.43
C ARG A 14 10.69 1.22 7.52
N GLY A 15 11.48 1.44 6.48
CA GLY A 15 12.91 1.12 6.47
C GLY A 15 13.70 2.04 5.54
N ILE A 16 15.01 2.12 5.75
CA ILE A 16 15.94 2.75 4.82
C ILE A 16 16.06 1.85 3.58
N TYR A 17 15.89 2.42 2.40
CA TYR A 17 16.09 1.72 1.13
C TYR A 17 17.51 1.97 0.60
N PRO A 18 18.23 0.94 0.11
CA PRO A 18 17.83 -0.48 0.02
C PRO A 18 18.26 -1.35 1.23
N ASP A 19 18.88 -0.77 2.25
CA ASP A 19 19.54 -1.55 3.31
C ASP A 19 18.58 -2.34 4.20
N ASP A 20 17.55 -1.68 4.74
CA ASP A 20 16.56 -2.29 5.63
C ASP A 20 15.32 -2.78 4.89
N LEU A 21 14.93 -2.06 3.82
CA LEU A 21 13.77 -2.35 3.00
C LEU A 21 14.17 -2.24 1.52
N ASN A 22 14.11 -3.36 0.81
CA ASN A 22 14.43 -3.49 -0.61
C ASN A 22 13.41 -4.37 -1.33
N GLU A 23 13.66 -4.67 -2.61
CA GLU A 23 12.79 -5.42 -3.49
C GLU A 23 12.55 -6.86 -3.03
N GLU A 24 13.54 -7.53 -2.43
CA GLU A 24 13.36 -8.88 -1.88
C GLU A 24 12.39 -8.85 -0.70
N VAL A 25 12.59 -7.88 0.22
CA VAL A 25 11.72 -7.69 1.38
C VAL A 25 10.32 -7.24 0.95
N GLY A 26 10.22 -6.34 -0.04
CA GLY A 26 8.94 -5.88 -0.59
C GLY A 26 8.15 -7.01 -1.24
N TYR A 27 8.82 -7.88 -2.00
CA TYR A 27 8.23 -9.08 -2.58
C TYR A 27 7.69 -10.04 -1.48
N ALA A 28 8.52 -10.33 -0.47
CA ALA A 28 8.13 -11.16 0.66
C ALA A 28 6.92 -10.60 1.44
N ILE A 29 6.87 -9.27 1.63
CA ILE A 29 5.73 -8.59 2.27
C ILE A 29 4.45 -8.75 1.45
N GLY A 30 4.53 -8.65 0.12
CA GLY A 30 3.39 -8.91 -0.77
C GLY A 30 2.84 -10.34 -0.59
N GLN A 31 3.72 -11.35 -0.57
CA GLN A 31 3.31 -12.72 -0.31
C GLN A 31 2.70 -12.91 1.09
N ALA A 32 3.32 -12.31 2.10
CA ALA A 32 2.80 -12.38 3.47
C ALA A 32 1.42 -11.74 3.60
N PHE A 33 1.17 -10.63 2.90
CA PHE A 33 -0.11 -9.93 2.92
C PHE A 33 -1.25 -10.80 2.40
N VAL A 34 -1.08 -11.44 1.24
CA VAL A 34 -2.08 -12.35 0.66
C VAL A 34 -2.24 -13.61 1.51
N THR A 35 -1.14 -14.18 2.00
CA THR A 35 -1.18 -15.34 2.91
C THR A 35 -2.00 -15.04 4.16
N PHE A 36 -1.79 -13.87 4.78
CA PHE A 36 -2.44 -13.48 6.01
C PHE A 36 -3.92 -13.14 5.81
N LEU A 37 -4.25 -12.35 4.79
CA LEU A 37 -5.61 -11.85 4.58
C LEU A 37 -6.49 -12.78 3.74
N GLN A 38 -5.91 -13.73 3.02
CA GLN A 38 -6.61 -14.65 2.12
C GLN A 38 -7.47 -13.92 1.07
N VAL A 39 -6.96 -12.81 0.56
CA VAL A 39 -7.61 -11.97 -0.45
C VAL A 39 -7.20 -12.36 -1.86
N ASN A 40 -8.10 -12.16 -2.82
CA ASN A 40 -7.89 -12.45 -4.24
C ASN A 40 -7.61 -11.21 -5.10
N GLU A 41 -7.85 -10.00 -4.57
CA GLU A 41 -7.59 -8.73 -5.24
C GLU A 41 -7.04 -7.71 -4.23
N VAL A 42 -6.02 -6.95 -4.63
CA VAL A 42 -5.37 -5.95 -3.77
C VAL A 42 -5.13 -4.65 -4.54
N ILE A 43 -5.56 -3.53 -3.96
CA ILE A 43 -5.27 -2.19 -4.51
C ILE A 43 -3.84 -1.81 -4.15
N VAL A 44 -3.07 -1.34 -5.14
CA VAL A 44 -1.71 -0.86 -4.91
C VAL A 44 -1.54 0.54 -5.50
N GLY A 45 -1.14 1.48 -4.66
CA GLY A 45 -0.73 2.83 -5.07
C GLY A 45 0.67 3.15 -4.56
N ARG A 46 1.27 4.22 -5.07
CA ARG A 46 2.58 4.69 -4.60
C ARG A 46 2.69 6.21 -4.51
N ASP A 47 3.62 6.69 -3.70
CA ASP A 47 4.05 8.09 -3.70
C ASP A 47 5.13 8.36 -4.77
N MET A 48 5.67 9.58 -4.76
CA MET A 48 6.65 10.11 -5.71
C MET A 48 8.12 9.80 -5.39
N ARG A 49 8.43 9.00 -4.36
CA ARG A 49 9.83 8.72 -4.00
C ARG A 49 10.56 7.96 -5.09
N LEU A 50 11.87 8.16 -5.18
CA LEU A 50 12.72 7.48 -6.16
C LEU A 50 12.74 5.96 -5.99
N SER A 51 12.54 5.46 -4.76
CA SER A 51 12.43 4.02 -4.45
C SER A 51 11.04 3.44 -4.69
N SER A 52 10.01 4.28 -4.83
CA SER A 52 8.62 3.84 -4.87
C SER A 52 8.27 3.01 -6.10
N PRO A 53 8.79 3.28 -7.31
CA PRO A 53 8.60 2.39 -8.47
C PRO A 53 9.10 0.96 -8.23
N GLN A 54 10.33 0.80 -7.73
CA GLN A 54 10.93 -0.52 -7.50
C GLN A 54 10.19 -1.29 -6.39
N MET A 55 9.82 -0.59 -5.32
CA MET A 55 9.05 -1.18 -4.22
C MET A 55 7.62 -1.53 -4.63
N PHE A 56 7.00 -0.73 -5.49
CA PHE A 56 5.69 -1.02 -6.11
C PHE A 56 5.76 -2.30 -6.96
N ASP A 57 6.77 -2.43 -7.83
CA ASP A 57 6.95 -3.61 -8.66
C ASP A 57 7.20 -4.85 -7.82
N ALA A 58 8.07 -4.73 -6.80
CA ALA A 58 8.40 -5.82 -5.90
C ALA A 58 7.18 -6.33 -5.13
N VAL A 59 6.45 -5.44 -4.45
CA VAL A 59 5.28 -5.84 -3.66
C VAL A 59 4.17 -6.39 -4.57
N SER A 60 3.94 -5.77 -5.73
CA SER A 60 2.93 -6.22 -6.68
C SER A 60 3.23 -7.61 -7.23
N ARG A 61 4.49 -7.91 -7.56
CA ARG A 61 4.90 -9.27 -7.92
C ARG A 61 4.64 -10.26 -6.79
N GLY A 62 4.98 -9.90 -5.55
CA GLY A 62 4.72 -10.75 -4.38
C GLY A 62 3.24 -11.07 -4.20
N LEU A 63 2.37 -10.06 -4.35
CA LEU A 63 0.92 -10.22 -4.32
C LEU A 63 0.43 -11.17 -5.42
N MET A 64 0.87 -10.95 -6.67
CA MET A 64 0.47 -11.75 -7.83
C MET A 64 0.98 -13.19 -7.77
N ASP A 65 2.24 -13.40 -7.43
CA ASP A 65 2.82 -14.74 -7.30
C ASP A 65 2.20 -15.52 -6.13
N GLN A 66 1.62 -14.81 -5.15
CA GLN A 66 0.84 -15.41 -4.07
C GLN A 66 -0.65 -15.64 -4.41
N GLY A 67 -1.08 -15.24 -5.62
CA GLY A 67 -2.38 -15.57 -6.19
C GLY A 67 -3.45 -14.48 -6.13
N ALA A 68 -3.09 -13.25 -5.72
CA ALA A 68 -4.00 -12.10 -5.76
C ALA A 68 -3.78 -11.26 -7.02
N ASP A 69 -4.86 -10.85 -7.67
CA ASP A 69 -4.81 -9.85 -8.74
C ASP A 69 -4.50 -8.46 -8.13
N VAL A 70 -3.73 -7.64 -8.84
CA VAL A 70 -3.35 -6.29 -8.39
C VAL A 70 -4.16 -5.25 -9.17
N ILE A 71 -4.79 -4.32 -8.46
CA ILE A 71 -5.41 -3.12 -9.03
C ILE A 71 -4.45 -1.96 -8.77
N SER A 72 -3.65 -1.62 -9.78
CA SER A 72 -2.76 -0.47 -9.74
C SER A 72 -3.59 0.80 -9.88
N ILE A 73 -3.47 1.70 -8.90
CA ILE A 73 -4.04 3.06 -8.98
C ILE A 73 -2.96 4.12 -9.27
N GLY A 74 -1.74 3.68 -9.60
CA GLY A 74 -0.65 4.56 -10.00
C GLY A 74 -0.04 5.38 -8.86
N MET A 75 0.42 6.58 -9.22
CA MET A 75 1.00 7.53 -8.27
C MET A 75 -0.09 8.43 -7.69
N VAL A 76 -0.37 8.28 -6.39
CA VAL A 76 -1.51 8.92 -5.74
C VAL A 76 -1.14 9.42 -4.35
N SER A 77 -1.97 10.28 -3.78
CA SER A 77 -1.89 10.61 -2.36
C SER A 77 -2.48 9.47 -1.50
N THR A 78 -2.12 9.43 -0.21
CA THR A 78 -2.58 8.36 0.68
C THR A 78 -4.10 8.39 0.91
N ASP A 79 -4.71 9.57 0.92
CA ASP A 79 -6.16 9.76 1.01
C ASP A 79 -6.89 9.30 -0.26
N GLN A 80 -6.37 9.55 -1.46
CA GLN A 80 -6.90 8.97 -2.69
C GLN A 80 -6.81 7.43 -2.69
N TYR A 81 -5.71 6.88 -2.16
CA TYR A 81 -5.59 5.44 -1.94
C TYR A 81 -6.63 4.90 -0.94
N TYR A 82 -6.87 5.59 0.18
CA TYR A 82 -7.92 5.20 1.13
C TYR A 82 -9.32 5.29 0.52
N TYR A 83 -9.58 6.33 -0.26
CA TYR A 83 -10.80 6.45 -1.05
C TYR A 83 -10.98 5.26 -1.99
N ALA A 84 -9.94 4.86 -2.73
CA ALA A 84 -9.99 3.68 -3.60
C ALA A 84 -10.31 2.39 -2.81
N CYS A 85 -9.67 2.18 -1.65
CA CYS A 85 -9.94 1.03 -0.80
C CYS A 85 -11.37 1.01 -0.25
N ALA A 86 -11.91 2.16 0.13
CA ALA A 86 -13.27 2.28 0.63
C ALA A 86 -14.31 2.07 -0.48
N THR A 87 -14.13 2.75 -1.62
CA THR A 87 -15.08 2.75 -2.74
C THR A 87 -15.15 1.40 -3.44
N LEU A 88 -14.03 0.67 -3.53
CA LEU A 88 -13.99 -0.66 -4.14
C LEU A 88 -14.18 -1.81 -3.12
N ASP A 89 -14.29 -1.49 -1.82
CA ASP A 89 -14.35 -2.45 -0.70
C ASP A 89 -13.26 -3.54 -0.77
N LYS A 90 -12.01 -3.11 -0.95
CA LYS A 90 -10.86 -4.01 -1.11
C LYS A 90 -9.74 -3.68 -0.14
N ALA A 91 -8.97 -4.72 0.19
CA ALA A 91 -7.68 -4.57 0.86
C ALA A 91 -6.69 -3.84 -0.06
N GLY A 92 -5.66 -3.23 0.52
CA GLY A 92 -4.68 -2.52 -0.29
C GLY A 92 -3.34 -2.29 0.40
N ILE A 93 -2.37 -1.86 -0.41
CA ILE A 93 -1.04 -1.43 0.02
C ILE A 93 -0.72 -0.09 -0.64
N MET A 94 -0.30 0.90 0.15
CA MET A 94 0.24 2.16 -0.34
C MET A 94 1.74 2.21 -0.09
N VAL A 95 2.52 2.27 -1.17
CA VAL A 95 3.98 2.43 -1.12
C VAL A 95 4.28 3.89 -0.81
N THR A 96 4.73 4.18 0.41
CA THR A 96 5.07 5.56 0.79
C THR A 96 5.97 5.63 2.00
N ALA A 97 6.90 6.60 1.97
CA ALA A 97 7.69 7.17 3.07
C ALA A 97 6.98 8.15 4.02
N SER A 98 5.79 8.64 3.63
CA SER A 98 5.17 9.83 4.23
C SER A 98 6.22 10.95 4.37
N HIS A 99 6.41 11.46 5.59
CA HIS A 99 7.32 12.56 5.91
C HIS A 99 8.73 12.10 6.34
N ASN A 100 9.06 10.80 6.30
CA ASN A 100 10.40 10.35 6.65
C ASN A 100 11.45 10.95 5.70
N PRO A 101 12.74 11.00 6.09
CA PRO A 101 13.83 11.41 5.21
C PRO A 101 13.81 10.67 3.85
N ALA A 102 14.38 11.28 2.81
CA ALA A 102 14.25 10.84 1.41
C ALA A 102 14.65 9.37 1.18
N GLN A 103 15.65 8.88 1.91
CA GLN A 103 16.15 7.50 1.82
C GLN A 103 15.20 6.43 2.36
N TYR A 104 14.13 6.82 3.06
CA TYR A 104 13.15 5.86 3.56
C TYR A 104 12.16 5.46 2.48
N SER A 105 11.77 4.18 2.53
CA SER A 105 10.59 3.64 1.88
C SER A 105 9.65 3.03 2.94
N GLY A 106 8.47 2.59 2.52
CA GLY A 106 7.51 1.99 3.43
C GLY A 106 6.20 1.58 2.79
N PHE A 107 5.35 0.96 3.62
CA PHE A 107 4.04 0.47 3.22
C PHE A 107 3.00 0.80 4.29
N LYS A 108 1.94 1.51 3.89
CA LYS A 108 0.69 1.57 4.66
C LYS A 108 -0.26 0.50 4.11
N MET A 109 -1.00 -0.17 4.97
CA MET A 109 -1.78 -1.35 4.58
C MET A 109 -3.18 -1.32 5.16
N VAL A 110 -4.16 -1.62 4.31
CA VAL A 110 -5.58 -1.67 4.64
C VAL A 110 -6.07 -3.10 4.50
N LYS A 111 -6.76 -3.61 5.52
CA LYS A 111 -7.48 -4.89 5.44
C LYS A 111 -8.84 -4.70 4.77
N LYS A 112 -9.61 -3.74 5.29
CA LYS A 112 -10.93 -3.34 4.80
C LYS A 112 -11.25 -2.01 5.45
N MET A 113 -11.49 -0.94 4.70
CA MET A 113 -11.76 0.38 5.31
C MET A 113 -12.95 0.31 6.30
N PRO A 114 -12.84 0.92 7.51
CA PRO A 114 -11.75 1.75 8.01
C PRO A 114 -10.65 0.99 8.80
N GLN A 115 -10.53 -0.33 8.64
CA GLN A 115 -9.56 -1.19 9.34
C GLN A 115 -8.20 -1.24 8.60
N LEU A 116 -7.18 -0.62 9.21
CA LEU A 116 -5.79 -0.72 8.80
C LEU A 116 -5.10 -1.91 9.47
N LEU A 117 -4.01 -2.41 8.88
CA LEU A 117 -3.13 -3.34 9.60
C LEU A 117 -2.29 -2.57 10.62
N SER A 118 -2.25 -3.04 11.85
CA SER A 118 -1.51 -2.38 12.92
C SER A 118 -1.01 -3.36 13.98
N GLY A 119 0.18 -3.09 14.53
CA GLY A 119 0.73 -3.71 15.73
C GLY A 119 0.61 -5.22 15.72
N ASP A 120 0.05 -5.74 16.81
CA ASP A 120 -0.15 -7.17 17.05
C ASP A 120 -1.24 -7.81 16.18
N GLN A 121 -2.03 -6.99 15.46
CA GLN A 121 -3.10 -7.43 14.57
C GLN A 121 -2.80 -7.00 13.13
N GLY A 122 -1.97 -7.80 12.45
CA GLY A 122 -1.57 -7.57 11.07
C GLY A 122 -0.06 -7.46 10.93
N ILE A 123 0.54 -6.31 11.27
CA ILE A 123 1.94 -6.03 10.92
C ILE A 123 2.92 -7.06 11.53
N GLN A 124 2.73 -7.46 12.79
CA GLN A 124 3.55 -8.51 13.39
C GLN A 124 3.22 -9.91 12.83
N ASP A 125 2.01 -10.16 12.35
CA ASP A 125 1.68 -11.42 11.66
C ASP A 125 2.42 -11.52 10.32
N LEU A 126 2.45 -10.44 9.54
CA LEU A 126 3.23 -10.35 8.31
C LEU A 126 4.71 -10.61 8.58
N ARG A 127 5.27 -9.98 9.62
CA ARG A 127 6.65 -10.22 10.05
C ARG A 127 6.90 -11.70 10.33
N ARG A 128 6.05 -12.34 11.14
CA ARG A 128 6.20 -13.77 11.49
C ARG A 128 6.14 -14.66 10.26
N ILE A 129 5.29 -14.36 9.28
CA ILE A 129 5.24 -15.10 8.01
C ILE A 129 6.56 -14.95 7.24
N VAL A 130 7.07 -13.73 7.10
CA VAL A 130 8.32 -13.44 6.37
C VAL A 130 9.56 -14.06 7.04
N GLU A 131 9.65 -13.97 8.36
CA GLU A 131 10.77 -14.53 9.14
C GLU A 131 10.81 -16.06 9.06
N ASN A 132 9.64 -16.71 9.13
CA ASN A 132 9.52 -18.17 9.16
C ASN A 132 9.29 -18.82 7.79
N ASP A 133 9.28 -18.05 6.70
CA ASP A 133 8.99 -18.56 5.34
C ASP A 133 7.62 -19.29 5.26
N ALA A 134 6.66 -18.83 6.07
CA ALA A 134 5.39 -19.52 6.31
C ALA A 134 4.28 -19.10 5.34
N TYR A 135 4.60 -19.03 4.05
CA TYR A 135 3.66 -18.61 3.00
C TYR A 135 2.65 -19.71 2.66
N ALA A 136 1.43 -19.31 2.30
CA ALA A 136 0.46 -20.25 1.75
C ALA A 136 0.94 -20.76 0.38
N LYS A 137 0.53 -21.98 -0.02
CA LYS A 137 0.79 -22.46 -1.38
C LYS A 137 -0.17 -21.76 -2.36
N PRO A 138 0.32 -20.98 -3.34
CA PRO A 138 -0.56 -20.32 -4.30
C PRO A 138 -1.21 -21.37 -5.23
N SER A 139 -2.49 -21.16 -5.56
CA SER A 139 -3.25 -21.99 -6.51
C SER A 139 -3.25 -21.44 -7.93
N ARG A 140 -2.92 -20.16 -8.09
CA ARG A 140 -2.81 -19.44 -9.36
C ARG A 140 -1.78 -18.33 -9.23
N LYS A 141 -1.38 -17.78 -10.38
CA LYS A 141 -0.73 -16.48 -10.47
C LYS A 141 -1.78 -15.41 -10.75
N GLY A 142 -1.70 -14.29 -10.04
CA GLY A 142 -2.52 -13.12 -10.26
C GLY A 142 -2.05 -12.31 -11.49
N GLN A 143 -2.85 -11.33 -11.86
CA GLN A 143 -2.55 -10.37 -12.92
C GLN A 143 -2.70 -8.93 -12.41
N MET A 144 -2.04 -7.99 -13.08
CA MET A 144 -2.19 -6.57 -12.78
C MET A 144 -3.17 -5.92 -13.76
N THR A 145 -4.03 -5.07 -13.22
CA THR A 145 -4.88 -4.15 -13.99
C THR A 145 -4.65 -2.74 -13.49
N GLU A 146 -4.85 -1.75 -14.36
CA GLU A 146 -4.77 -0.33 -14.00
C GLU A 146 -6.18 0.24 -13.83
N LYS A 147 -6.33 1.12 -12.85
CA LYS A 147 -7.58 1.83 -12.60
C LYS A 147 -7.28 3.25 -12.10
N ASP A 148 -7.54 4.23 -12.95
CA ASP A 148 -7.54 5.63 -12.54
C ASP A 148 -8.85 5.95 -11.80
N LEU A 149 -8.72 6.64 -10.67
CA LEU A 149 -9.83 7.10 -9.80
C LEU A 149 -9.71 8.59 -9.47
N SER A 150 -8.85 9.32 -10.21
CA SER A 150 -8.50 10.70 -9.88
C SER A 150 -9.69 11.64 -10.04
N GLU A 151 -10.45 11.51 -11.12
CA GLU A 151 -11.65 12.33 -11.34
C GLU A 151 -12.70 12.05 -10.27
N GLU A 152 -13.00 10.77 -10.00
CA GLU A 152 -13.98 10.38 -8.99
C GLU A 152 -13.56 10.84 -7.59
N PHE A 153 -12.27 10.80 -7.27
CA PHE A 153 -11.74 11.32 -6.01
C PHE A 153 -11.93 12.84 -5.90
N VAL A 154 -11.62 13.60 -6.95
CA VAL A 154 -11.85 15.06 -7.00
C VAL A 154 -13.33 15.37 -6.81
N GLN A 155 -14.23 14.67 -7.52
CA GLN A 155 -15.67 14.85 -7.37
C GLN A 155 -16.14 14.54 -5.94
N MET A 156 -15.61 13.48 -5.33
CA MET A 156 -15.91 13.14 -3.94
C MET A 156 -15.47 14.26 -3.00
N VAL A 157 -14.25 14.79 -3.14
CA VAL A 157 -13.76 15.90 -2.30
C VAL A 157 -14.61 17.16 -2.48
N LEU A 158 -14.95 17.52 -3.73
CA LEU A 158 -15.80 18.68 -4.02
C LEU A 158 -17.23 18.50 -3.46
N SER A 159 -17.72 17.27 -3.34
CA SER A 159 -19.03 16.97 -2.76
C SER A 159 -19.10 17.19 -1.24
N LEU A 160 -17.96 17.33 -0.57
CA LEU A 160 -17.88 17.59 0.88
C LEU A 160 -18.25 19.03 1.25
N ILE A 161 -18.33 19.93 0.26
CA ILE A 161 -18.58 21.36 0.46
C ILE A 161 -19.58 21.90 -0.57
N ASP A 162 -20.19 23.05 -0.27
CA ASP A 162 -20.89 23.85 -1.27
C ASP A 162 -19.87 24.69 -2.06
N THR A 163 -19.53 24.23 -3.25
CA THR A 163 -18.58 24.92 -4.13
C THR A 163 -19.10 26.26 -4.64
N GLY A 164 -20.43 26.48 -4.66
CA GLY A 164 -21.04 27.75 -5.03
C GLY A 164 -20.88 28.84 -3.96
N ALA A 165 -20.60 28.46 -2.72
CA ALA A 165 -20.37 29.37 -1.60
C ALA A 165 -18.89 29.84 -1.49
N LEU A 166 -17.98 29.34 -2.33
CA LEU A 166 -16.57 29.68 -2.26
C LEU A 166 -16.30 31.12 -2.70
N ALA A 167 -15.62 31.88 -1.84
CA ALA A 167 -15.10 33.19 -2.20
C ALA A 167 -13.90 33.08 -3.16
N SER A 168 -13.68 34.12 -3.96
CA SER A 168 -12.49 34.21 -4.84
C SER A 168 -11.25 34.56 -4.02
N LEU A 169 -10.68 33.55 -3.37
CA LEU A 169 -9.49 33.67 -2.53
C LEU A 169 -8.21 33.45 -3.35
N LYS A 170 -7.15 34.16 -2.97
CA LYS A 170 -5.81 33.82 -3.42
C LYS A 170 -5.24 32.75 -2.50
N VAL A 171 -5.08 31.54 -3.01
CA VAL A 171 -4.57 30.38 -2.26
C VAL A 171 -3.10 30.16 -2.62
N ILE A 172 -2.26 29.95 -1.61
CA ILE A 172 -0.88 29.47 -1.78
C ILE A 172 -0.91 27.96 -1.52
N ALA A 173 -0.35 27.18 -2.43
CA ALA A 173 -0.20 25.73 -2.32
C ALA A 173 1.28 25.35 -2.44
N ASP A 174 1.77 24.53 -1.51
CA ASP A 174 3.14 24.01 -1.39
C ASP A 174 3.06 22.50 -1.09
#